data_AF-A0A9X7SI47-F1
#
_entry.id   AF-A0A9X7SI47-F1
#
_cell.length_a   1.000
_cell.length_b   1.000
_cell.length_c   1.000
_cell.angle_alpha   90.00
_cell.angle_beta   90.00
_cell.angle_gamma   90.00
#
_symmetry.space_group_name_H-M   'P 1'
#
loop_
_entity.id
_entity.type
_entity.pdbx_description
1 polymer ?
#
loop_
_entity_poly.entity_id
_entity_poly.type
_entity_poly.pdbx_seq_one_letter_code
_entity_poly.pdbx_strand_id
1 'polypeptide(L)'
;MDVQKEIQSLKKYVNKLKKQEKTESEILQAIYKWGTQAIIAEVLNINVRRLKYLSKKYGLRKNDSSRITQRCTHCGEEQSLSNFDIVYENGKPRNKRVCYICQKDYYRNKYMHRVIAKKWEEELIKREIHIKEYELEVLKSLLK
;
A
#
# COMPACT_ATOMS: atom_id res chain seq x y z
N MET A 1 10.39 7.38 -8.20
CA MET A 1 11.82 7.13 -8.51
C MET A 1 11.88 6.30 -9.78
N ASP A 2 12.77 6.65 -10.69
CA ASP A 2 12.84 6.09 -12.04
C ASP A 2 13.71 4.82 -12.02
N VAL A 3 13.08 3.64 -12.10
CA VAL A 3 13.71 2.32 -11.91
C VAL A 3 14.89 2.11 -12.87
N GLN A 4 14.83 2.68 -14.08
CA GLN A 4 15.92 2.61 -15.05
C GLN A 4 17.18 3.36 -14.60
N LYS A 5 17.01 4.50 -13.91
CA LYS A 5 18.15 5.27 -13.36
C LYS A 5 18.84 4.51 -12.23
N GLU A 6 18.08 3.79 -11.40
CA GLU A 6 18.62 2.92 -10.35
C GLU A 6 19.40 1.73 -10.91
N ILE A 7 18.87 1.07 -11.95
CA ILE A 7 19.58 -0.03 -12.61
C ILE A 7 20.90 0.46 -13.21
N GLN A 8 20.90 1.63 -13.87
CA GLN A 8 22.12 2.18 -14.45
C GLN A 8 23.16 2.56 -13.39
N SER A 9 22.76 3.13 -12.26
CA SER A 9 23.70 3.49 -11.18
C SER A 9 24.32 2.24 -10.54
N LEU A 10 23.51 1.21 -10.28
CA LEU A 10 23.98 -0.08 -9.75
C LEU A 10 24.91 -0.80 -10.73
N LYS A 11 24.61 -0.79 -12.04
CA LYS A 11 25.51 -1.35 -13.08
C LYS A 11 26.87 -0.66 -13.07
N LYS A 12 26.92 0.67 -12.96
CA LYS A 12 28.18 1.42 -12.85
C LYS A 12 28.98 1.01 -11.61
N TYR A 13 28.30 0.84 -10.47
CA TYR A 13 28.94 0.42 -9.23
C TYR A 13 29.49 -1.02 -9.31
N VAL A 14 28.71 -1.97 -9.83
CA VAL A 14 29.16 -3.36 -10.05
C VAL A 14 30.38 -3.40 -10.96
N ASN A 15 30.39 -2.63 -12.05
CA ASN A 15 31.56 -2.57 -12.94
C ASN A 15 32.80 -2.02 -12.24
N LYS A 16 32.65 -1.06 -11.32
CA LYS A 16 33.76 -0.58 -10.49
C LYS A 16 34.29 -1.67 -9.58
N LEU A 17 33.43 -2.47 -8.95
CA LEU A 17 33.85 -3.59 -8.10
C LEU A 17 34.54 -4.70 -8.90
N LYS A 18 34.06 -4.99 -10.12
CA LYS A 18 34.72 -5.93 -11.03
C LYS A 18 36.14 -5.47 -11.41
N LYS A 19 36.33 -4.16 -11.65
CA LYS A 19 37.67 -3.58 -11.90
C LYS A 19 38.60 -3.64 -10.68
N GLN A 20 38.05 -3.79 -9.48
CA GLN A 20 38.80 -4.00 -8.23
C GLN A 20 39.04 -5.48 -7.94
N GLU A 21 38.82 -6.37 -8.91
CA GLU A 21 39.00 -7.83 -8.78
C GLU A 21 38.20 -8.46 -7.64
N LYS A 22 37.07 -7.84 -7.26
CA LYS A 22 36.19 -8.40 -6.22
C LYS A 22 35.53 -9.69 -6.69
N THR A 23 35.41 -10.62 -5.76
CA THR A 23 34.75 -11.91 -5.98
C THR A 23 33.23 -11.77 -6.14
N GLU A 24 32.59 -12.80 -6.71
CA GLU A 24 31.13 -12.82 -6.90
C GLU A 24 30.38 -12.64 -5.56
N SER A 25 30.89 -13.23 -4.48
CA SER A 25 30.32 -13.11 -3.13
C SER A 25 30.42 -11.68 -2.58
N GLU A 26 31.56 -11.02 -2.74
CA GLU A 26 31.77 -9.64 -2.26
C GLU A 26 30.92 -8.63 -3.04
N ILE A 27 30.83 -8.81 -4.37
CA ILE A 27 29.97 -7.98 -5.22
C ILE A 27 28.51 -8.14 -4.78
N LEU A 28 28.06 -9.39 -4.59
CA LEU A 28 26.72 -9.67 -4.12
C LEU A 28 26.47 -9.08 -2.73
N GLN A 29 27.36 -9.27 -1.76
CA GLN A 29 27.22 -8.70 -0.41
C GLN A 29 27.08 -7.16 -0.44
N ALA A 30 27.84 -6.50 -1.30
CA ALA A 30 27.79 -5.05 -1.44
C ALA A 30 26.45 -4.55 -1.99
N ILE A 31 25.90 -5.21 -3.01
CA ILE A 31 24.69 -4.75 -3.71
C ILE A 31 23.38 -5.34 -3.19
N TYR A 32 23.42 -6.45 -2.46
CA TYR A 32 22.20 -7.18 -2.04
C TYR A 32 21.27 -6.35 -1.16
N LYS A 33 21.82 -5.33 -0.49
CA LYS A 33 21.10 -4.38 0.36
C LYS A 33 20.39 -3.25 -0.41
N TRP A 34 20.72 -3.03 -1.68
CA TRP A 34 20.39 -1.81 -2.42
C TRP A 34 19.23 -1.98 -3.41
N GLY A 35 18.67 -3.18 -3.57
CA GLY A 35 17.62 -3.43 -4.56
C GLY A 35 16.79 -4.68 -4.33
N THR A 36 15.77 -4.86 -5.18
CA THR A 36 14.99 -6.09 -5.22
C THR A 36 15.78 -7.21 -5.88
N GLN A 37 15.37 -8.47 -5.67
CA GLN A 37 16.03 -9.61 -6.32
C GLN A 37 15.94 -9.52 -7.86
N ALA A 38 14.85 -8.96 -8.39
CA ALA A 38 14.70 -8.73 -9.82
C ALA A 38 15.73 -7.73 -10.34
N ILE A 39 15.85 -6.57 -9.69
CA ILE A 39 16.81 -5.51 -10.06
C ILE A 39 18.24 -6.03 -9.97
N ILE A 40 18.61 -6.73 -8.89
CA ILE A 40 19.95 -7.28 -8.72
C ILE A 40 20.26 -8.34 -9.80
N ALA A 41 19.30 -9.20 -10.13
CA ALA A 41 19.46 -10.20 -11.18
C ALA A 41 19.68 -9.55 -12.55
N GLU A 42 18.95 -8.48 -12.85
CA GLU A 42 19.10 -7.70 -14.08
C GLU A 42 20.45 -6.96 -14.14
N VAL A 43 20.89 -6.37 -13.03
CA VAL A 43 22.20 -5.69 -12.92
C VAL A 43 23.35 -6.66 -13.15
N LEU A 44 23.26 -7.87 -12.60
CA LEU A 44 24.28 -8.91 -12.73
C LEU A 44 24.16 -9.72 -14.03
N ASN A 45 23.10 -9.50 -14.81
CA ASN A 45 22.77 -10.28 -16.00
C ASN A 45 22.68 -11.79 -15.71
N ILE A 46 22.00 -12.15 -14.62
CA ILE A 46 21.76 -13.54 -14.20
C ILE A 46 20.28 -13.82 -14.01
N ASN A 47 19.90 -15.10 -14.02
CA ASN A 47 18.54 -15.50 -13.69
C ASN A 47 18.24 -15.26 -12.19
N VAL A 48 17.03 -14.79 -11.88
CA VAL A 48 16.53 -14.61 -10.49
C VAL A 48 16.64 -15.90 -9.67
N ARG A 49 16.44 -17.09 -10.27
CA ARG A 49 16.65 -18.38 -9.59
C ARG A 49 18.10 -18.58 -9.15
N ARG A 50 19.07 -18.22 -10.00
CA ARG A 50 20.50 -18.27 -9.67
C ARG A 50 20.81 -17.29 -8.53
N LEU A 51 20.23 -16.09 -8.57
CA LEU A 51 20.39 -15.13 -7.48
C LEU A 51 19.86 -15.67 -6.14
N LYS A 52 18.70 -16.35 -6.13
CA LYS A 52 18.15 -16.99 -4.92
C LYS A 52 19.06 -18.09 -4.37
N TYR A 53 19.69 -18.87 -5.25
CA TYR A 53 20.67 -19.86 -4.83
C TYR A 53 21.90 -19.20 -4.20
N LEU A 54 22.47 -18.19 -4.86
CA LEU A 54 23.66 -17.49 -4.37
C LEU A 54 23.39 -16.74 -3.06
N SER A 55 22.20 -16.17 -2.89
CA SER A 55 21.82 -15.52 -1.63
C SER A 55 21.75 -16.52 -0.48
N LYS A 56 21.23 -17.74 -0.72
CA LYS A 56 21.24 -18.81 0.29
C LYS A 56 22.65 -19.31 0.56
N LYS A 57 23.45 -19.55 -0.50
CA LYS A 57 24.83 -20.04 -0.41
C LYS A 57 25.72 -19.11 0.41
N TYR A 58 25.59 -17.79 0.22
CA TYR A 58 26.43 -16.79 0.90
C TYR A 58 25.75 -16.15 2.12
N GLY A 59 24.62 -16.70 2.59
CA GLY A 59 23.91 -16.18 3.77
C GLY A 59 23.42 -14.74 3.63
N LEU A 60 23.15 -14.27 2.41
CA LEU A 60 22.75 -12.89 2.14
C LEU A 60 21.32 -12.66 2.59
N ARG A 61 21.18 -11.82 3.62
CA ARG A 61 19.89 -11.32 4.09
C ARG A 61 19.71 -9.90 3.55
N LYS A 62 18.52 -9.61 3.03
CA LYS A 62 18.19 -8.21 2.71
C LYS A 62 18.22 -7.42 4.02
N ASN A 63 18.53 -6.13 3.95
CA ASN A 63 18.36 -5.25 5.10
C ASN A 63 16.96 -5.50 5.67
N ASP A 64 16.90 -5.75 6.97
CA ASP A 64 15.72 -6.11 7.75
C ASP A 64 14.66 -5.00 7.83
N SER A 65 14.61 -4.07 6.85
CA SER A 65 13.55 -3.06 6.77
C SER A 65 12.16 -3.69 6.59
N SER A 66 12.07 -4.89 6.01
CA SER A 66 10.85 -5.71 5.97
C SER A 66 10.57 -6.48 7.27
N ARG A 67 11.51 -6.51 8.21
CA ARG A 67 11.35 -7.09 9.55
C ARG A 67 10.89 -6.07 10.59
N ILE A 68 10.94 -4.78 10.26
CA ILE A 68 10.39 -3.77 11.14
C ILE A 68 8.87 -3.87 11.03
N THR A 69 8.31 -4.65 11.95
CA THR A 69 6.88 -4.80 12.13
C THR A 69 6.40 -3.78 13.14
N GLN A 70 5.17 -3.33 12.95
CA GLN A 70 4.46 -2.51 13.90
C GLN A 70 3.13 -3.20 14.18
N ARG A 71 2.73 -3.21 15.46
CA ARG A 71 1.44 -3.72 15.87
C ARG A 71 0.36 -2.68 15.57
N CYS A 72 -0.67 -3.09 14.83
CA CYS A 72 -1.79 -2.22 14.55
C CYS A 72 -2.62 -1.99 15.82
N THR A 73 -2.90 -0.73 16.16
CA THR A 73 -3.71 -0.37 17.35
C THR A 73 -5.17 -0.77 17.24
N HIS A 74 -5.70 -0.99 16.03
CA HIS A 74 -7.09 -1.40 15.80
C HIS A 74 -7.28 -2.94 15.85
N CYS A 75 -6.63 -3.71 14.97
CA CYS A 75 -6.76 -5.17 14.96
C CYS A 75 -5.79 -5.93 15.89
N GLY A 76 -4.75 -5.29 16.42
CA GLY A 76 -3.76 -5.95 17.28
C GLY A 76 -2.79 -6.88 16.54
N GLU A 77 -2.83 -6.98 15.22
CA GLU A 77 -1.91 -7.81 14.44
C GLU A 77 -0.56 -7.10 14.23
N GLU A 78 0.53 -7.88 14.23
CA GLU A 78 1.83 -7.43 13.76
C GLU A 78 1.87 -7.42 12.24
N GLN A 79 2.14 -6.26 11.66
CA GLN A 79 2.26 -6.09 10.22
C GLN A 79 3.53 -5.36 9.86
N SER A 80 4.04 -5.56 8.64
CA SER A 80 5.17 -4.79 8.10
C SER A 80 4.87 -3.29 8.18
N LEU A 81 5.86 -2.47 8.54
CA LEU A 81 5.73 -1.00 8.53
C LEU A 81 5.23 -0.45 7.18
N SER A 82 5.48 -1.17 6.06
CA SER A 82 4.96 -0.82 4.74
C SER A 82 3.43 -0.80 4.65
N ASN A 83 2.74 -1.48 5.57
CA ASN A 83 1.29 -1.54 5.63
C ASN A 83 0.69 -0.37 6.42
N PHE A 84 1.49 0.60 6.83
CA PHE A 84 1.04 1.79 7.55
C PHE A 84 1.32 3.02 6.71
N ASP A 85 0.30 3.84 6.46
CA ASP A 85 0.48 5.10 5.74
C ASP A 85 1.39 6.05 6.54
N ILE A 86 2.15 6.88 5.83
CA ILE A 86 2.97 7.93 6.44
C ILE A 86 2.10 9.19 6.64
N VAL A 87 2.16 9.75 7.84
CA VAL A 87 1.58 11.03 8.25
C VAL A 87 2.67 11.95 8.77
N TYR A 88 2.51 13.26 8.57
CA TYR A 88 3.46 14.25 9.08
C TYR A 88 2.94 14.82 10.40
N GLU A 89 3.61 14.50 11.50
CA GLU A 89 3.36 15.08 12.83
C GLU A 89 4.52 16.01 13.17
N ASN A 90 4.23 17.29 13.47
CA ASN A 90 5.24 18.30 13.82
C ASN A 90 6.39 18.40 12.79
N GLY A 91 6.05 18.31 11.49
CA GLY A 91 7.01 18.37 10.38
C GLY A 91 7.86 17.11 10.19
N LYS A 92 7.66 16.05 11.00
CA LYS A 92 8.39 14.79 10.88
C LYS A 92 7.48 13.68 10.32
N PRO A 93 7.94 12.89 9.34
CA PRO A 93 7.18 11.75 8.85
C PRO A 93 7.13 10.66 9.93
N ARG A 94 5.93 10.16 10.20
CA ARG A 94 5.64 9.05 11.11
C ARG A 94 4.65 8.11 10.47
N ASN A 95 4.68 6.84 10.83
CA ASN A 95 3.67 5.90 10.36
C ASN A 95 2.41 6.05 11.20
N LYS A 96 1.25 5.93 10.55
CA LYS A 96 -0.03 5.82 11.26
C LYS A 96 0.01 4.63 12.21
N ARG A 97 -0.84 4.69 13.24
CA ARG A 97 -0.96 3.61 14.24
C ARG A 97 -1.90 2.48 13.80
N VAL A 98 -2.62 2.67 12.71
CA VAL A 98 -3.62 1.73 12.17
C VAL A 98 -3.14 1.24 10.82
N CYS A 99 -3.22 -0.08 10.59
CA CYS A 99 -2.80 -0.66 9.32
C CYS A 99 -3.77 -0.30 8.19
N TYR A 100 -3.26 -0.35 6.97
CA TYR A 100 -3.99 -0.03 5.75
C TYR A 100 -5.28 -0.85 5.61
N ILE A 101 -5.28 -2.12 6.01
CA ILE A 101 -6.46 -3.00 5.95
C ILE A 101 -7.58 -2.46 6.82
N CYS A 102 -7.31 -2.21 8.11
CA CYS A 102 -8.29 -1.66 9.04
C CYS A 102 -8.79 -0.27 8.59
N GLN A 103 -7.89 0.55 8.08
CA GLN A 103 -8.24 1.87 7.56
C GLN A 103 -9.17 1.77 6.34
N LYS A 104 -8.89 0.85 5.42
CA LYS A 104 -9.71 0.60 4.23
C LYS A 104 -11.11 0.12 4.61
N ASP A 105 -11.23 -0.79 5.57
CA ASP A 105 -12.52 -1.29 6.06
C ASP A 105 -13.33 -0.20 6.75
N TYR A 106 -12.69 0.66 7.55
CA TYR A 106 -13.35 1.83 8.14
C TYR A 106 -13.94 2.75 7.06
N TYR A 107 -13.17 3.10 6.03
CA TYR A 107 -13.67 3.96 4.95
C TYR A 107 -14.76 3.29 4.12
N ARG A 108 -14.67 1.98 3.90
CA ARG A 108 -15.72 1.20 3.24
C ARG A 108 -17.02 1.25 4.03
N ASN A 109 -16.98 1.02 5.35
CA ASN A 109 -18.15 1.09 6.22
C ASN A 109 -18.75 2.50 6.26
N LYS A 110 -17.90 3.53 6.37
CA LYS A 110 -18.34 4.93 6.33
C LYS A 110 -19.05 5.28 5.02
N TYR A 111 -18.53 4.79 3.89
CA TYR A 111 -19.19 4.94 2.60
C TYR A 111 -20.55 4.23 2.56
N MET A 112 -20.60 2.96 3.00
CA MET A 112 -21.85 2.19 3.06
C MET A 112 -22.92 2.89 3.91
N HIS A 113 -22.55 3.40 5.09
CA HIS A 113 -23.48 4.17 5.93
C HIS A 113 -24.01 5.44 5.24
N ARG A 114 -23.16 6.18 4.53
CA ARG A 114 -23.61 7.35 3.75
C ARG A 114 -24.61 6.97 2.66
N VAL A 115 -24.36 5.87 1.94
CA VAL A 115 -25.27 5.38 0.89
C VAL A 115 -26.62 4.96 1.50
N ILE A 116 -26.60 4.25 2.63
CA ILE A 116 -27.84 3.84 3.33
C ILE A 116 -28.61 5.07 3.81
N ALA A 117 -27.94 6.03 4.44
CA ALA A 117 -28.56 7.27 4.92
C ALA A 117 -29.22 8.05 3.78
N LYS A 118 -28.51 8.21 2.66
CA LYS A 118 -29.04 8.89 1.47
C LYS A 118 -30.28 8.19 0.91
N LYS A 119 -30.27 6.85 0.82
CA LYS A 119 -31.45 6.08 0.39
C LYS A 119 -32.63 6.25 1.35
N TRP A 120 -32.37 6.37 2.64
CA TRP A 120 -33.41 6.60 3.64
C TRP A 120 -34.04 7.99 3.49
N GLU A 121 -33.24 9.03 3.24
CA GLU A 121 -33.72 10.37 2.93
C GLU A 121 -34.59 10.38 1.65
N GLU A 122 -34.16 9.68 0.60
CA GLU A 122 -34.94 9.54 -0.65
C GLU A 122 -36.31 8.88 -0.39
N GLU A 123 -36.37 7.84 0.45
CA GLU A 123 -37.63 7.18 0.82
C GLU A 123 -38.56 8.08 1.67
N LEU A 124 -38.00 8.91 2.56
CA LEU A 124 -38.79 9.88 3.32
C LEU A 124 -39.45 10.92 2.40
N ILE A 125 -38.68 11.45 1.44
CA ILE A 125 -39.20 12.42 0.45
C ILE A 125 -40.32 11.79 -0.39
N LYS A 126 -40.18 10.54 -0.84
CA LYS A 126 -41.23 9.84 -1.60
C LYS A 126 -42.53 9.73 -0.79
N ARG A 127 -42.43 9.38 0.50
CA ARG A 127 -43.61 9.30 1.38
C ARG A 127 -44.28 10.65 1.53
N GLU A 128 -43.49 11.71 1.69
CA GLU A 128 -44.01 13.07 1.85
C GLU A 128 -44.71 13.56 0.58
N ILE A 129 -44.13 13.31 -0.60
CA ILE A 129 -44.78 13.56 -1.89
C ILE A 129 -46.12 12.82 -1.97
N HIS A 130 -46.13 11.53 -1.64
CA HIS A 130 -47.34 10.72 -1.71
C HIS A 130 -48.46 11.23 -0.79
N ILE A 131 -48.12 11.65 0.43
CA ILE A 131 -49.08 12.28 1.36
C ILE A 131 -49.64 13.57 0.75
N LYS A 132 -48.78 14.41 0.16
CA LYS A 132 -49.21 15.67 -0.47
C LYS A 132 -50.07 15.46 -1.71
N GLU A 133 -49.77 14.44 -2.51
CA GLU A 133 -50.60 14.02 -3.65
C GLU A 133 -51.99 13.59 -3.18
N TYR A 134 -52.06 12.79 -2.10
CA TYR A 134 -53.32 12.36 -1.51
C TYR A 134 -54.13 13.54 -0.96
N GLU A 135 -53.49 14.47 -0.22
CA GLU A 135 -54.15 15.69 0.27
C GLU A 135 -54.73 16.52 -0.90
N LEU A 136 -53.97 16.68 -1.99
CA LEU A 136 -54.44 17.38 -3.19
C LEU A 136 -55.61 16.66 -3.85
N GLU A 137 -55.61 15.33 -3.89
CA GLU A 137 -56.71 14.54 -4.45
C GLU A 137 -58.00 14.71 -3.64
N VAL A 138 -57.90 14.69 -2.31
CA VAL A 138 -59.02 14.96 -1.40
C VAL A 138 -59.53 16.39 -1.57
N LEU A 139 -58.65 17.39 -1.65
CA LEU A 139 -59.08 18.78 -1.87
C LEU A 139 -59.78 18.95 -3.22
N LYS A 140 -59.30 18.27 -4.27
CA LYS A 140 -59.95 18.27 -5.59
C LYS A 140 -61.32 17.59 -5.58
N SER A 141 -61.51 16.55 -4.78
CA SER A 141 -62.80 15.86 -4.69
C SER A 141 -63.85 16.70 -3.96
N LEU A 142 -63.43 17.55 -3.01
CA LEU A 142 -64.30 18.49 -2.30
C LEU A 142 -64.73 19.72 -3.14
N LEU A 143 -64.08 19.96 -4.28
CA LEU A 143 -64.43 21.02 -5.23
C LEU A 143 -65.44 20.56 -6.30
N LYS A 144 -65.84 19.28 -6.27
CA LYS A 144 -66.94 18.73 -7.08
C LYS A 144 -68.25 18.81 -6.32
#